data_AF-E0XTE3-F1
#
_entry.id   AF-E0XTE3-F1
#
_cell.length_a   1.000
_cell.length_b   1.000
_cell.length_c   1.000
_cell.angle_alpha   90.00
_cell.angle_beta   90.00
_cell.angle_gamma   90.00
#
_symmetry.space_group_name_H-M   'P 1'
#
loop_
_entity.id
_entity.type
_entity.pdbx_description
1 polymer ?
#
loop_
_entity_poly.entity_id
_entity_poly.type
_entity_poly.pdbx_seq_one_letter_code
_entity_poly.pdbx_strand_id
1 'polypeptide(L)'
;MFIRSFLLLIILSGCSSFQEIKSTIDFDGTFTNSDKFHFKKCLSKIDIDFKLYDLNVSGFAENITSEGLEFNTKVNAKLSAEIDGSEEVLYMESSKVNTTNYISSNMAEEENKRLRELLLDDFCAILLKNA
;
A
#
# COMPACT_ATOMS: atom_id res chain seq x y z
N MET A 1 -37.80 -27.23 -22.42
CA MET A 1 -37.51 -25.78 -22.50
C MET A 1 -36.57 -25.25 -21.42
N PHE A 2 -36.34 -25.94 -20.29
CA PHE A 2 -35.53 -25.42 -19.18
C PHE A 2 -33.99 -25.48 -19.39
N ILE A 3 -33.48 -26.54 -20.01
CA ILE A 3 -32.02 -26.77 -20.16
C ILE A 3 -31.36 -25.76 -21.12
N ARG A 4 -32.08 -25.25 -22.13
CA ARG A 4 -31.54 -24.24 -23.06
C ARG A 4 -31.39 -22.87 -22.41
N SER A 5 -32.28 -22.49 -21.48
CA SER A 5 -32.12 -21.24 -20.71
C SER A 5 -30.97 -21.29 -19.72
N PHE A 6 -30.64 -22.47 -19.18
CA PHE A 6 -29.60 -22.60 -18.15
C PHE A 6 -28.18 -22.42 -18.72
N LEU A 7 -27.95 -22.88 -19.96
CA LEU A 7 -26.67 -22.70 -20.66
C LEU A 7 -26.33 -21.23 -20.97
N LEU A 8 -27.35 -20.39 -21.22
CA LEU A 8 -27.16 -18.95 -21.44
C LEU A 8 -26.70 -18.20 -20.18
N LEU A 9 -27.15 -18.63 -18.99
CA LEU A 9 -26.74 -18.03 -17.72
C LEU A 9 -25.27 -18.31 -17.38
N ILE A 10 -24.76 -19.49 -17.75
CA ILE A 10 -23.36 -19.88 -17.50
C ILE A 10 -22.40 -19.04 -18.35
N ILE A 11 -22.78 -18.70 -19.59
CA ILE A 11 -21.96 -17.87 -20.49
C ILE A 11 -21.94 -16.40 -20.02
N LEU A 12 -23.04 -15.90 -19.46
CA LEU A 12 -23.11 -14.53 -18.92
C LEU A 12 -22.37 -14.36 -17.58
N SER A 13 -22.21 -15.42 -16.78
CA SER A 13 -21.42 -15.38 -15.53
C SER A 13 -19.90 -15.41 -15.75
N GLY A 14 -19.42 -15.67 -16.97
CA GLY A 14 -17.99 -15.82 -17.27
C GLY A 14 -17.22 -14.53 -17.55
N CYS A 15 -17.89 -13.39 -17.69
CA CYS A 15 -17.26 -12.08 -17.93
C CYS A 15 -17.15 -11.24 -16.65
N SER A 16 -16.85 -11.85 -15.49
CA SER A 16 -16.28 -11.06 -14.40
C SER A 16 -14.86 -10.69 -14.82
N SER A 17 -14.74 -9.55 -15.50
CA SER A 17 -13.54 -8.80 -15.84
C SER A 17 -12.27 -9.31 -15.14
N PHE A 18 -11.60 -10.28 -15.75
CA PHE A 18 -10.21 -10.58 -15.41
C PHE A 18 -9.42 -9.44 -16.02
N GLN A 19 -9.27 -8.37 -15.26
CA GLN A 19 -8.45 -7.24 -15.64
C GLN A 19 -7.01 -7.77 -15.64
N GLU A 20 -6.49 -8.08 -16.82
CA GLU A 20 -5.10 -8.48 -17.00
C GLU A 20 -4.22 -7.39 -16.37
N ILE A 21 -3.58 -7.75 -15.26
CA ILE A 21 -2.50 -6.95 -14.69
C ILE A 21 -1.35 -7.13 -15.68
N LYS A 22 -1.12 -6.12 -16.52
CA LYS A 22 -0.05 -6.17 -17.52
C LYS A 22 1.33 -5.86 -16.93
N SER A 23 1.40 -5.01 -15.90
CA SER A 23 2.63 -4.67 -15.20
C SER A 23 3.15 -5.81 -14.31
N THR A 24 4.45 -6.07 -14.38
CA THR A 24 5.17 -6.87 -13.40
C THR A 24 5.71 -5.97 -12.30
N ILE A 25 5.29 -6.23 -11.05
CA ILE A 25 5.81 -5.52 -9.86
C ILE A 25 6.62 -6.52 -9.05
N ASP A 26 7.92 -6.29 -8.95
CA ASP A 26 8.83 -7.08 -8.14
C ASP A 26 9.06 -6.42 -6.77
N PHE A 27 9.24 -7.26 -5.75
CA PHE A 27 9.39 -6.85 -4.37
C PHE A 27 10.51 -7.64 -3.71
N ASP A 28 11.39 -6.94 -2.99
CA ASP A 28 12.40 -7.60 -2.16
C ASP A 28 11.80 -8.23 -0.87
N GLY A 29 12.69 -8.64 0.05
CA GLY A 29 12.33 -9.26 1.32
C GLY A 29 11.76 -8.30 2.39
N THR A 30 11.77 -6.99 2.17
CA THR A 30 11.33 -5.98 3.16
C THR A 30 9.81 -5.81 3.19
N PHE A 31 9.10 -6.27 2.16
CA PHE A 31 7.65 -6.12 2.03
C PHE A 31 6.89 -7.28 2.65
N THR A 32 5.87 -6.95 3.44
CA THR A 32 4.88 -7.92 3.89
C THR A 32 3.88 -8.24 2.77
N ASN A 33 3.14 -9.34 2.91
CA ASN A 33 2.10 -9.70 1.93
C ASN A 33 1.01 -8.63 1.79
N SER A 34 0.66 -7.92 2.88
CA SER A 34 -0.29 -6.81 2.83
C SER A 34 0.26 -5.63 2.03
N ASP A 35 1.53 -5.28 2.19
CA ASP A 35 2.16 -4.20 1.41
C ASP A 35 2.18 -4.56 -0.08
N LYS A 36 2.58 -5.80 -0.41
CA LYS A 36 2.59 -6.31 -1.79
C LYS A 36 1.20 -6.24 -2.42
N PHE A 37 0.17 -6.66 -1.68
CA PHE A 37 -1.22 -6.57 -2.15
C PHE A 37 -1.65 -5.13 -2.39
N HIS A 38 -1.32 -4.21 -1.47
CA HIS A 38 -1.65 -2.80 -1.59
C HIS A 38 -1.04 -2.18 -2.85
N PHE A 39 0.27 -2.36 -3.08
CA PHE A 39 0.95 -1.84 -4.27
C PHE A 39 0.43 -2.46 -5.57
N LYS A 40 0.22 -3.78 -5.61
CA LYS A 40 -0.37 -4.44 -6.78
C LYS A 40 -1.74 -3.88 -7.12
N LYS A 41 -2.56 -3.59 -6.10
CA LYS A 41 -3.88 -2.99 -6.30
C LYS A 41 -3.76 -1.57 -6.86
N CYS A 42 -2.92 -0.71 -6.27
CA CYS A 42 -2.82 0.69 -6.67
C CYS A 42 -2.21 0.86 -8.07
N LEU A 43 -1.23 0.03 -8.43
CA LEU A 43 -0.53 0.07 -9.73
C LEU A 43 -1.17 -0.81 -10.81
N SER A 44 -2.24 -1.57 -10.50
CA SER A 44 -2.88 -2.55 -11.39
C SER A 44 -3.32 -2.05 -12.78
N LYS A 45 -3.44 -0.74 -12.97
CA LYS A 45 -3.90 -0.11 -14.22
C LYS A 45 -2.77 0.45 -15.09
N ILE A 46 -1.53 0.35 -14.63
CA ILE A 46 -0.36 0.85 -15.35
C ILE A 46 0.25 -0.31 -16.15
N ASP A 47 0.80 0.02 -17.32
CA ASP A 47 1.48 -0.91 -18.23
C ASP A 47 2.99 -0.64 -18.21
N ILE A 48 3.57 -0.60 -17.00
CA ILE A 48 4.98 -0.30 -16.71
C ILE A 48 5.41 -1.20 -15.57
N ASP A 49 6.60 -1.76 -15.69
CA ASP A 49 7.18 -2.63 -14.68
C ASP A 49 7.87 -1.82 -13.58
N PHE A 50 7.72 -2.28 -12.34
CA PHE A 50 8.31 -1.64 -11.17
C PHE A 50 9.12 -2.68 -10.40
N LYS A 51 10.29 -2.28 -9.87
CA LYS A 51 10.96 -3.01 -8.80
C LYS A 51 10.99 -2.14 -7.56
N LEU A 52 10.37 -2.62 -6.50
CA LEU A 52 10.26 -1.92 -5.22
C LEU A 52 11.13 -2.62 -4.18
N TYR A 53 11.97 -1.84 -3.49
CA TYR A 53 12.95 -2.37 -2.53
C TYR A 53 13.21 -1.41 -1.38
N ASP A 54 13.80 -1.94 -0.30
CA ASP A 54 14.15 -1.20 0.91
C ASP A 54 12.95 -0.48 1.58
N LEU A 55 11.77 -1.09 1.59
CA LEU A 55 10.63 -0.55 2.33
C LEU A 55 10.93 -0.60 3.83
N ASN A 56 11.06 0.58 4.43
CA ASN A 56 11.23 0.73 5.87
C ASN A 56 10.12 1.63 6.40
N VAL A 57 9.39 1.16 7.41
CA VAL A 57 8.37 1.94 8.12
C VAL A 57 8.71 1.89 9.61
N SER A 58 8.95 3.05 10.20
CA SER A 58 9.36 3.20 11.60
C SER A 58 8.47 4.20 12.32
N GLY A 59 7.98 3.81 13.50
CA GLY A 59 7.13 4.63 14.35
C GLY A 59 7.87 5.09 15.61
N PHE A 60 7.71 6.35 15.99
CA PHE A 60 8.25 6.95 17.20
C PHE A 60 7.16 7.71 17.95
N ALA A 61 7.21 7.67 19.28
CA ALA A 61 6.40 8.55 20.12
C ALA A 61 7.20 9.83 20.40
N GLU A 62 6.63 10.98 20.04
CA GLU A 62 7.16 12.32 20.29
C GLU A 62 6.22 13.07 21.26
N ASN A 63 6.73 14.08 21.98
CA ASN A 63 5.94 14.96 22.86
C ASN A 63 5.07 14.24 23.91
N ILE A 64 5.67 13.34 24.69
CA ILE A 64 4.99 12.65 25.80
C ILE A 64 4.77 13.64 26.95
N THR A 65 3.51 13.87 27.33
CA THR A 65 3.16 14.67 28.52
C THR A 65 3.56 13.96 29.82
N SER A 66 3.74 14.69 30.93
CA SER A 66 4.18 14.12 32.22
C SER A 66 3.23 13.08 32.81
N GLU A 67 1.98 13.04 32.33
CA GLU A 67 0.96 12.07 32.75
C GLU A 67 0.92 10.84 31.82
N GLY A 68 1.65 10.85 30.70
CA GLY A 68 1.69 9.74 29.73
C GLY A 68 0.37 9.51 28.98
N LEU A 69 -0.60 10.41 29.13
CA LEU A 69 -1.95 10.29 28.57
C LEU A 69 -2.06 10.86 27.15
N GLU A 70 -1.16 11.76 26.78
CA GLU A 70 -1.10 12.37 25.45
C GLU A 70 0.34 12.30 24.90
N PHE A 71 0.48 11.72 23.72
CA PHE A 71 1.73 11.68 22.96
C PHE A 71 1.46 11.74 21.45
N ASN A 72 2.39 12.26 20.68
CA ASN A 72 2.30 12.25 19.22
C ASN A 72 2.93 10.96 18.69
N THR A 73 2.19 10.21 17.88
CA THR A 73 2.78 9.13 17.10
C THR A 73 3.25 9.70 15.76
N LYS A 74 4.55 9.62 15.51
CA LYS A 74 5.15 9.94 14.21
C LYS A 74 5.59 8.66 13.54
N VAL A 75 5.10 8.41 12.34
CA VAL A 75 5.52 7.27 11.51
C VAL A 75 6.22 7.81 10.28
N ASN A 76 7.45 7.37 10.07
CA ASN A 76 8.25 7.68 8.89
C ASN A 76 8.35 6.42 8.04
N ALA A 77 8.26 6.59 6.73
CA ALA A 77 8.51 5.52 5.78
C ALA A 77 9.49 5.96 4.70
N LYS A 78 10.24 4.98 4.19
CA LYS A 78 11.15 5.13 3.05
C LYS A 78 10.94 3.96 2.08
N LEU A 79 11.12 4.23 0.80
CA LEU A 79 10.98 3.26 -0.27
C LEU A 79 11.87 3.64 -1.45
N SER A 80 12.55 2.67 -2.03
CA SER A 80 13.27 2.81 -3.29
C SER A 80 12.50 2.11 -4.42
N ALA A 81 12.51 2.72 -5.61
CA ALA A 81 11.85 2.17 -6.78
C ALA A 81 12.71 2.32 -8.04
N GLU A 82 12.82 1.24 -8.81
CA GLU A 82 13.21 1.29 -10.22
C GLU A 82 11.95 1.20 -11.07
N ILE A 83 11.81 2.11 -12.03
CA ILE A 83 10.71 2.16 -12.98
C ILE A 83 11.28 1.78 -14.35
N ASP A 84 10.69 0.79 -15.02
CA ASP A 84 11.18 0.37 -16.33
C ASP A 84 11.12 1.53 -17.33
N GLY A 85 12.22 1.77 -18.04
CA GLY A 85 12.42 2.96 -18.88
C GLY A 85 13.07 4.16 -18.19
N SER A 86 13.35 4.11 -16.88
CA SER A 86 14.17 5.08 -16.16
C SER A 86 15.56 4.50 -15.84
N GLU A 87 16.62 5.26 -16.10
CA GLU A 87 17.98 4.90 -15.65
C GLU A 87 18.24 5.27 -14.18
N GLU A 88 17.34 6.04 -13.57
CA GLU A 88 17.47 6.53 -12.19
C GLU A 88 16.58 5.75 -11.21
N VAL A 89 17.15 5.50 -10.02
CA VAL A 89 16.43 4.99 -8.86
C VAL A 89 15.67 6.13 -8.21
N LEU A 90 14.37 5.95 -8.04
CA LEU A 90 13.51 6.87 -7.31
C LEU A 90 13.54 6.56 -5.82
N TYR A 91 14.06 7.49 -5.03
CA TYR A 91 14.04 7.43 -3.57
C TYR A 91 12.87 8.25 -3.02
N MET A 92 12.00 7.61 -2.25
CA MET A 92 10.81 8.21 -1.67
C MET A 92 10.86 8.16 -0.15
N GLU A 93 10.45 9.25 0.48
CA GLU A 93 10.23 9.33 1.92
C GLU A 93 8.86 9.96 2.18
N SER A 94 8.13 9.41 3.16
CA SER A 94 6.89 10.03 3.66
C SER A 94 6.85 9.96 5.18
N SER A 95 6.14 10.91 5.78
CA SER A 95 5.92 10.92 7.23
C SER A 95 4.49 11.34 7.55
N LYS A 96 3.91 10.71 8.56
CA LYS A 96 2.62 11.09 9.14
C LYS A 96 2.80 11.30 10.64
N VAL A 97 2.18 12.34 11.16
CA VAL A 97 2.11 12.62 12.59
C VAL A 97 0.64 12.58 12.99
N ASN A 98 0.33 11.87 14.06
CA ASN A 98 -0.99 11.91 14.68
C ASN A 98 -0.86 12.16 16.19
N THR A 99 -1.77 12.94 16.74
CA THR A 99 -1.94 13.11 18.19
C THR A 99 -2.67 11.87 18.72
N THR A 100 -2.00 11.10 19.56
CA THR A 100 -2.49 9.84 20.09
C THR A 100 -2.71 9.95 21.60
N ASN A 101 -3.96 9.78 22.04
CA ASN A 101 -4.32 9.73 23.46
C ASN A 101 -4.75 8.30 23.89
N TYR A 102 -4.22 7.29 23.21
CA TYR A 102 -4.72 5.92 23.31
C TYR A 102 -3.97 5.13 24.39
N ILE A 103 -4.65 4.84 25.51
CA ILE A 103 -4.16 3.95 26.58
C ILE A 103 -4.34 2.47 26.19
N SER A 104 -5.24 2.18 25.24
CA SER A 104 -5.55 0.83 24.77
C SER A 104 -4.58 0.36 23.68
N SER A 105 -3.91 -0.78 23.91
CA SER A 105 -2.99 -1.40 22.94
C SER A 105 -3.65 -1.74 21.62
N ASN A 106 -4.93 -2.15 21.64
CA ASN A 106 -5.66 -2.51 20.42
C ASN A 106 -5.90 -1.29 19.52
N MET A 107 -6.24 -0.15 20.14
CA MET A 107 -6.50 1.09 19.41
C MET A 107 -5.20 1.69 18.87
N ALA A 108 -4.10 1.59 19.63
CA ALA A 108 -2.78 1.99 19.14
C ALA A 108 -2.31 1.15 17.93
N GLU A 109 -2.54 -0.16 17.96
CA GLU A 109 -2.21 -1.05 16.84
C GLU A 109 -3.06 -0.78 15.60
N GLU A 110 -4.36 -0.52 15.77
CA GLU A 110 -5.25 -0.18 14.65
C GLU A 110 -4.87 1.15 14.00
N GLU A 111 -4.51 2.15 14.80
CA GLU A 111 -4.03 3.43 14.26
C GLU A 111 -2.67 3.27 13.55
N ASN A 112 -1.76 2.45 14.07
CA ASN A 112 -0.49 2.17 13.39
C ASN A 112 -0.72 1.54 12.00
N LYS A 113 -1.68 0.62 11.88
CA LYS A 113 -2.06 0.04 10.58
C LYS A 113 -2.63 1.11 9.65
N ARG A 114 -3.50 1.97 10.14
CA ARG A 114 -4.09 3.07 9.37
C ARG A 114 -3.01 4.05 8.87
N LEU A 115 -2.07 4.44 9.73
CA LEU A 115 -0.96 5.31 9.37
C LEU A 115 -0.04 4.65 8.35
N ARG A 116 0.22 3.34 8.48
CA ARG A 116 0.98 2.57 7.48
C ARG A 116 0.28 2.61 6.12
N GLU A 117 -1.02 2.33 6.05
CA GLU A 117 -1.78 2.37 4.79
C GLU A 117 -1.70 3.74 4.13
N LEU A 118 -1.84 4.82 4.90
CA LEU A 118 -1.71 6.20 4.37
C LEU A 118 -0.31 6.50 3.81
N LEU A 119 0.75 5.92 4.40
CA LEU A 119 2.11 6.07 3.88
C LEU A 119 2.29 5.29 2.57
N LEU A 120 1.70 4.10 2.46
CA LEU A 120 1.73 3.34 1.21
C LEU A 120 0.94 4.04 0.10
N ASP A 121 -0.22 4.64 0.44
CA ASP A 121 -1.00 5.46 -0.50
C ASP A 121 -0.20 6.65 -1.03
N ASP A 122 0.57 7.33 -0.16
CA ASP A 122 1.45 8.42 -0.59
C ASP A 122 2.50 7.92 -1.61
N PHE A 123 3.12 6.77 -1.36
CA PHE A 123 4.09 6.19 -2.29
C PHE A 123 3.43 5.77 -3.60
N CYS A 124 2.25 5.15 -3.57
CA CYS A 124 1.48 4.86 -4.77
C CYS A 124 1.24 6.14 -5.57
N ALA A 125 0.82 7.23 -4.93
CA ALA A 125 0.58 8.50 -5.62
C ALA A 125 1.86 9.07 -6.27
N ILE A 126 3.03 8.88 -5.68
CA ILE A 126 4.31 9.27 -6.27
C ILE A 126 4.66 8.36 -7.46
N LEU A 127 4.55 7.04 -7.30
CA LEU A 127 4.83 6.08 -8.38
C LEU A 127 3.92 6.31 -9.59
N LEU A 128 2.62 6.52 -9.37
CA LEU A 128 1.65 6.83 -10.44
C LEU A 128 1.98 8.12 -11.22
N LYS A 129 2.70 9.08 -10.61
CA LYS A 129 3.11 10.33 -11.27
C LYS A 129 4.40 10.19 -12.08
N ASN A 130 5.22 9.19 -11.75
CA ASN A 130 6.50 8.93 -12.41
C ASN A 130 6.41 7.73 -13.38
N ALA A 131 5.20 7.20 -13.56
CA ALA A 131 4.83 6.20 -14.55
C ALA A 131 4.40 6.89 -15.85
#